data_AF-A0A961V3U2-F1
#
_entry.id   AF-A0A961V3U2-F1
#
_cell.length_a   1.000
_cell.length_b   1.000
_cell.length_c   1.000
_cell.angle_alpha   90.00
_cell.angle_beta   90.00
_cell.angle_gamma   90.00
#
_symmetry.space_group_name_H-M   'P 1'
#
loop_
_entity.id
_entity.type
_entity.pdbx_description
1 polymer ?
#
loop_
_entity_poly.entity_id
_entity_poly.type
_entity_poly.pdbx_seq_one_letter_code
_entity_poly.pdbx_strand_id
1 'polypeptide(L)' 'MENMPAKGVPLLDLDIVRTFVAIAETGSFTRAAAMVFRTPSAVSMQIK' A
#
# COMPACT_ATOMS: atom_id res chain seq x y z
N MET A 1 25.85 -13.09 24.65
CA MET A 1 25.24 -11.76 24.60
C MET A 1 24.56 -11.66 23.25
N GLU A 2 23.38 -12.29 23.16
CA GLU A 2 22.61 -12.44 21.93
C GLU A 2 22.02 -11.07 21.57
N ASN A 3 22.43 -10.49 20.46
CA ASN A 3 21.92 -9.20 20.01
C ASN A 3 20.51 -9.43 19.44
N MET A 4 19.50 -9.30 20.29
CA MET A 4 18.09 -9.42 19.92
C MET A 4 17.80 -8.39 18.82
N PRO A 5 17.31 -8.77 17.63
CA PRO A 5 16.97 -7.78 16.62
C PRO A 5 15.89 -6.89 17.21
N ALA A 6 16.21 -5.62 17.44
CA ALA A 6 15.21 -4.61 17.74
C ALA A 6 14.11 -4.80 16.69
N LYS A 7 12.88 -5.08 17.15
CA LYS A 7 11.72 -5.29 16.30
C LYS A 7 11.41 -3.95 15.64
N GLY A 8 12.20 -3.62 14.61
CA GLY A 8 12.21 -2.33 13.94
C GLY A 8 10.84 -2.07 13.35
N VAL A 9 10.45 -0.80 13.34
CA VAL A 9 9.20 -0.38 12.69
C VAL A 9 9.25 -0.89 11.25
N PRO A 10 8.21 -1.60 10.78
CA PRO A 10 8.17 -2.06 9.39
C PRO A 10 8.35 -0.86 8.48
N LEU A 11 9.29 -0.96 7.53
CA LEU A 11 9.47 0.09 6.53
C LEU A 11 8.17 0.18 5.72
N LEU A 12 7.47 1.30 5.81
CA LEU A 12 6.21 1.51 5.12
C LEU A 12 6.50 1.92 3.67
N ASP A 13 6.03 1.12 2.72
CA ASP A 13 6.19 1.41 1.29
C ASP A 13 5.30 2.59 0.89
N LEU A 14 5.91 3.66 0.37
CA LEU A 14 5.21 4.87 -0.07
C LEU A 14 4.22 4.60 -1.19
N ASP A 15 4.48 3.62 -2.05
CA ASP A 15 3.55 3.27 -3.14
C ASP A 15 2.27 2.63 -2.58
N ILE A 16 2.39 1.85 -1.50
CA ILE A 16 1.24 1.31 -0.77
C ILE A 16 0.45 2.45 -0.10
N VAL A 17 1.13 3.41 0.53
CA VAL A 17 0.48 4.57 1.17
C VAL A 17 -0.28 5.42 0.15
N ARG A 18 0.34 5.73 -0.99
CA ARG A 18 -0.31 6.48 -2.08
C ARG A 18 -1.55 5.75 -2.59
N THR A 19 -1.44 4.44 -2.76
CA THR A 19 -2.56 3.59 -3.21
C THR A 19 -3.70 3.58 -2.19
N PHE A 20 -3.39 3.49 -0.88
CA PHE A 20 -4.37 3.57 0.19
C PHE A 20 -5.12 4.91 0.19
N VAL A 21 -4.39 6.03 0.09
CA VAL A 21 -4.98 7.37 0.02
C VAL A 21 -5.89 7.51 -1.20
N ALA A 22 -5.43 7.05 -2.37
CA ALA A 22 -6.22 7.06 -3.59
C ALA A 22 -7.54 6.27 -3.47
N ILE A 23 -7.53 5.15 -2.76
CA ILE A 23 -8.76 4.38 -2.47
C ILE A 23 -9.67 5.16 -1.52
N ALA A 24 -9.13 5.75 -0.46
CA ALA A 24 -9.90 6.52 0.53
C ALA A 24 -10.59 7.75 -0.10
N GLU A 25 -9.89 8.45 -1.00
CA GLU A 25 -10.44 9.62 -1.71
C GLU A 25 -11.52 9.24 -2.72
N THR A 26 -11.36 8.11 -3.41
CA THR A 26 -12.29 7.71 -4.49
C THR A 26 -13.40 6.78 -4.04
N GLY A 27 -13.25 6.11 -2.88
CA GLY A 27 -14.12 5.03 -2.42
C GLY A 27 -14.15 3.81 -3.34
N SER A 28 -13.22 3.67 -4.29
CA SER A 28 -13.27 2.64 -5.33
C SER A 28 -11.89 2.16 -5.76
N PHE A 29 -11.66 0.84 -5.66
CA PHE A 29 -10.44 0.19 -6.14
C PHE A 29 -10.19 0.42 -7.64
N THR A 30 -11.25 0.40 -8.45
CA THR A 30 -11.14 0.61 -9.90
C THR A 30 -10.73 2.03 -10.24
N ARG A 31 -11.31 3.04 -9.57
CA ARG A 31 -10.95 4.44 -9.79
C ARG A 31 -9.55 4.76 -9.25
N ALA A 32 -9.22 4.26 -8.07
CA ALA A 32 -7.89 4.41 -7.48
C ALA A 32 -6.78 3.84 -8.39
N ALA A 33 -7.01 2.66 -8.98
CA ALA A 33 -6.06 2.03 -9.89
C ALA A 33 -5.72 2.90 -11.11
N ALA A 34 -6.70 3.63 -11.65
CA ALA A 34 -6.47 4.59 -12.72
C ALA A 34 -5.57 5.76 -12.28
N MET A 35 -5.70 6.23 -11.04
CA MET A 35 -4.89 7.34 -10.50
C MET A 35 -3.44 6.96 -10.23
N VAL A 36 -3.19 5.70 -9.87
CA VAL A 36 -1.83 5.18 -9.59
C VAL A 36 -1.22 4.40 -10.76
N PHE A 37 -1.84 4.45 -11.95
CA PHE A 37 -1.38 3.77 -13.17
C PHE A 37 -1.18 2.26 -13.00
N ARG A 38 -2.12 1.60 -12.32
CA ARG A 38 -2.13 0.14 -12.09
C ARG A 38 -3.45 -0.48 -12.54
N THR A 39 -3.50 -1.81 -12.57
CA THR A 39 -4.77 -2.53 -12.73
C THR A 39 -5.49 -2.64 -11.38
N PRO A 40 -6.84 -2.74 -11.35
CA PRO A 40 -7.58 -2.94 -10.11
C PRO A 40 -7.15 -4.20 -9.34
N SER A 41 -6.78 -5.27 -10.06
CA SER A 41 -6.23 -6.49 -9.47
C SER A 41 -4.89 -6.27 -8.78
N ALA A 42 -3.98 -5.48 -9.38
CA ALA A 42 -2.69 -5.16 -8.75
C ALA A 42 -2.87 -4.35 -7.47
N VAL A 43 -3.75 -3.35 -7.48
CA VAL A 43 -4.11 -2.56 -6.28
C VAL A 43 -4.69 -3.45 -5.19
N SER A 44 -5.62 -4.35 -5.52
CA SER A 44 -6.19 -5.30 -4.56
C SER A 44 -5.14 -6.27 -4.00
N MET A 45 -4.14 -6.66 -4.79
CA MET A 45 -3.06 -7.53 -4.32
C MET A 45 -2.07 -6.81 -3.39
N GLN A 46 -1.87 -5.50 -3.58
CA GLN A 46 -1.01 -4.67 -2.73
C GLN A 46 -1.66 -4.34 -1.39
N ILE A 47 -3.00 -4.18 -1.37
CA ILE A 47 -3.79 -3.94 -0.16
C ILE A 47 -4.34 -5.30 0.32
N LYS A 48 -3.49 -6.11 0.95
CA LYS A 48 -3.86 -7.33 1.68
C LYS A 48 -3.77 -7.12 3.17
#